data_AF-A0A2D5WIR6-F1
#
_entry.id   AF-A0A2D5WIR6-F1
#
_cell.length_a   1.000
_cell.length_b   1.000
_cell.length_c   1.000
_cell.angle_alpha   90.00
_cell.angle_beta   90.00
_cell.angle_gamma   90.00
#
_symmetry.space_group_name_H-M   'P 1'
#
loop_
_entity.id
_entity.type
_entity.pdbx_description
1 polymer ?
#
loop_
_entity_poly.entity_id
_entity_poly.type
_entity_poly.pdbx_seq_one_letter_code
_entity_poly.pdbx_strand_id
1 'polypeptide(L)' 'MSLKAFHLVFIILSILFSFVFGIWGVMNGGMAELVMGILSLVGTVGMSVYLVFFLKKFKHVSYL' A
#
# COMPACT_ATOMS: atom_id res chain seq x y z
N MET A 1 -18.87 3.97 -10.44
CA MET A 1 -18.04 2.88 -9.88
C MET A 1 -18.65 2.43 -8.57
N SER A 2 -18.63 1.13 -8.26
CA SER A 2 -19.00 0.70 -6.90
C SER A 2 -18.01 1.31 -5.90
N LEU A 3 -18.50 1.77 -4.75
CA LEU A 3 -17.66 2.33 -3.68
C LEU A 3 -16.48 1.40 -3.33
N LYS A 4 -16.69 0.10 -3.48
CA LYS A 4 -15.72 -0.98 -3.28
C LYS A 4 -14.59 -0.96 -4.32
N ALA A 5 -14.91 -0.80 -5.61
CA ALA A 5 -13.92 -0.76 -6.68
C ALA A 5 -13.01 0.48 -6.55
N PHE A 6 -13.60 1.63 -6.20
CA PHE A 6 -12.82 2.84 -5.93
C PHE A 6 -11.86 2.64 -4.75
N HIS A 7 -12.36 2.06 -3.65
CA HIS A 7 -11.53 1.80 -2.46
C HIS A 7 -10.39 0.83 -2.75
N LEU A 8 -10.63 -0.21 -3.57
CA LEU A 8 -9.60 -1.16 -4.00
C LEU A 8 -8.48 -0.46 -4.78
N VAL A 9 -8.84 0.37 -5.77
CA VAL A 9 -7.88 1.14 -6.57
C VAL A 9 -7.07 2.08 -5.69
N PHE A 10 -7.70 2.73 -4.70
CA PHE A 10 -7.03 3.61 -3.75
C PHE A 10 -5.98 2.87 -2.91
N ILE A 11 -6.29 1.66 -2.42
CA ILE A 11 -5.33 0.84 -1.67
C ILE A 11 -4.13 0.47 -2.55
N ILE A 12 -4.39 0.03 -3.79
CA ILE A 12 -3.32 -0.35 -4.74
C ILE A 12 -2.40 0.84 -5.05
N LEU A 13 -2.99 2.01 -5.32
CA LEU A 13 -2.22 3.24 -5.54
C LEU A 13 -1.38 3.60 -4.32
N SER A 14 -1.96 3.52 -3.12
CA SER A 14 -1.25 3.81 -1.87
C SER A 14 -0.04 2.88 -1.67
N ILE A 15 -0.18 1.59 -1.96
CA ILE A 15 0.92 0.61 -1.91
C ILE A 15 2.02 0.98 -2.92
N LEU A 16 1.65 1.27 -4.17
CA LEU A 16 2.61 1.65 -5.21
C LEU A 16 3.40 2.91 -4.84
N PHE A 17 2.71 3.97 -4.42
CA PHE A 17 3.36 5.22 -4.02
C PHE A 17 4.26 5.02 -2.79
N SER A 18 3.78 4.32 -1.76
CA SER A 18 4.56 4.03 -0.55
C SER A 18 5.80 3.16 -0.85
N PHE A 19 5.70 2.25 -1.82
CA PHE A 19 6.81 1.40 -2.23
C PHE A 19 7.89 2.20 -2.99
N VAL A 20 7.48 2.99 -3.99
CA VAL A 20 8.42 3.82 -4.77
C VAL A 20 9.09 4.85 -3.86
N PHE A 21 8.33 5.52 -2.99
CA PHE A 21 8.88 6.47 -2.02
C PHE A 21 9.82 5.78 -1.02
N GLY A 22 9.47 4.58 -0.56
CA GLY A 22 10.30 3.78 0.33
C GLY A 22 11.66 3.43 -0.27
N ILE A 23 11.67 2.94 -1.51
CA ILE A 23 12.90 2.64 -2.25
C ILE A 23 13.73 3.91 -2.44
N TRP A 24 13.08 4.99 -2.90
CA TRP A 24 13.77 6.26 -3.13
C TRP A 24 14.42 6.80 -1.85
N GLY A 25 13.70 6.77 -0.72
CA GLY A 25 14.22 7.23 0.57
C GLY A 25 15.43 6.44 1.07
N VAL A 26 15.42 5.12 0.88
CA VAL A 26 16.58 4.26 1.23
C VAL A 26 17.78 4.53 0.31
N MET A 27 17.55 4.83 -0.97
CA MET A 27 18.61 5.10 -1.95
C MET A 27 19.26 6.48 -1.79
N ASN A 28 18.56 7.47 -1.22
CA ASN A 28 19.03 8.86 -1.16
C ASN A 28 20.13 9.09 -0.09
N GLY A 29 20.37 8.13 0.81
CA GLY A 29 21.52 8.11 1.73
C GLY A 29 21.48 9.08 2.92
N GLY A 30 20.51 10.00 2.97
CA GLY A 30 20.31 10.89 4.12
C GLY A 30 19.58 10.20 5.28
N MET A 31 19.95 10.54 6.53
CA MET A 31 19.37 9.91 7.73
C MET A 31 17.85 10.09 7.83
N ALA A 32 17.33 11.26 7.48
CA ALA A 32 15.90 11.55 7.54
C ALA A 32 15.14 10.76 6.45
N GLU A 33 15.68 10.73 5.24
CA GLU A 33 15.16 10.02 4.07
C GLU A 33 15.18 8.51 4.29
N LEU A 34 16.21 7.99 4.95
CA LEU A 34 16.33 6.56 5.27
C LEU A 34 15.28 6.14 6.29
N VAL A 35 15.08 6.92 7.36
CA VAL A 35 14.03 6.64 8.36
C VAL A 35 12.64 6.71 7.71
N MET A 36 12.37 7.75 6.92
CA MET A 36 11.10 7.90 6.20
C MET A 36 10.91 6.79 5.16
N GLY A 37 11.98 6.38 4.47
CA GLY A 37 11.98 5.30 3.50
C GLY A 37 11.65 3.95 4.13
N ILE A 38 12.27 3.62 5.26
CA ILE A 38 11.98 2.41 6.03
C ILE A 38 10.53 2.43 6.54
N LEU A 39 10.07 3.54 7.12
CA LEU A 39 8.68 3.68 7.56
C LEU A 39 7.69 3.48 6.41
N SER A 40 8.01 4.02 5.23
CA SER A 40 7.20 3.85 4.02
C SER A 40 7.19 2.40 3.53
N LEU A 41 8.32 1.69 3.58
CA LEU A 41 8.37 0.26 3.24
C LEU A 41 7.57 -0.60 4.22
N VAL A 42 7.64 -0.30 5.51
CA VAL A 42 6.78 -0.94 6.53
C VAL A 42 5.31 -0.65 6.24
N GLY A 43 4.97 0.59 5.88
CA GLY A 43 3.64 1.00 5.44
C GLY A 43 3.14 0.20 4.23
N THR A 44 4.00 -0.03 3.23
CA THR A 44 3.69 -0.86 2.06
C THR A 44 3.34 -2.29 2.46
N VAL A 45 4.09 -2.89 3.38
CA VAL A 45 3.81 -4.24 3.90
C VAL A 45 2.47 -4.25 4.64
N GLY A 46 2.24 -3.28 5.53
CA GLY A 46 0.98 -3.15 6.27
C GLY A 46 -0.23 -3.00 5.37
N MET A 47 -0.15 -2.14 4.34
CA MET A 47 -1.21 -1.97 3.35
C MET A 47 -1.40 -3.21 2.48
N SER A 48 -0.34 -3.95 2.15
CA SER A 48 -0.45 -5.21 1.40
C SER A 48 -1.23 -6.26 2.20
N VAL A 49 -0.99 -6.35 3.51
CA VAL A 49 -1.76 -7.23 4.41
C VAL A 49 -3.22 -6.78 4.49
N TYR A 50 -3.46 -5.47 4.61
CA TYR A 50 -4.82 -4.90 4.60
C TYR A 50 -5.56 -5.20 3.29
N LEU A 51 -4.89 -5.10 2.14
CA LEU A 51 -5.44 -5.46 0.83
C LEU A 51 -5.87 -6.92 0.79
N VAL A 52 -5.04 -7.84 1.26
CA VAL A 52 -5.38 -9.27 1.33
C VAL A 52 -6.59 -9.50 2.25
N PHE A 53 -6.65 -8.83 3.39
CA PHE A 53 -7.78 -8.93 4.31
C PHE A 53 -9.07 -8.38 3.69
N PHE A 54 -8.99 -7.22 3.03
CA PHE A 54 -10.09 -6.62 2.28
C PHE A 54 -10.59 -7.59 1.21
N LEU A 55 -9.71 -8.13 0.37
CA LEU A 55 -10.07 -9.11 -0.66
C LEU A 55 -10.70 -10.38 -0.07
N LYS A 56 -10.17 -10.91 1.03
CA LYS A 56 -10.75 -12.07 1.74
C LYS A 56 -12.16 -11.78 2.26
N LYS A 57 -12.39 -10.59 2.82
CA LYS A 57 -13.72 -10.17 3.31
C LYS A 57 -14.76 -10.09 2.20
N PHE A 58 -14.35 -9.70 1.00
CA PHE A 58 -15.26 -9.56 -0.15
C PHE A 58 -15.31 -10.78 -1.07
N LYS A 59 -14.44 -11.80 -0.88
CA LYS A 59 -14.45 -13.05 -1.66
C LYS A 59 -15.77 -13.82 -1.59
N HIS A 60 -16.54 -13.71 -0.51
CA HIS A 60 -17.86 -14.33 -0.37
C HIS A 60 -19.01 -13.51 -0.96
N VAL A 61 -18.73 -12.30 -1.42
CA VAL A 61 -19.71 -11.30 -1.83
C VAL A 61 -19.57 -11.20 -3.34
N SER A 62 -20.15 -12.19 -4.02
CA SER A 62 -20.17 -12.41 -5.48
C SER A 62 -20.79 -11.22 -6.22
N TYR A 63 -19.98 -10.20 -6.52
CA TYR A 63 -20.34 -9.12 -7.45
C TYR A 63 -19.14 -8.60 -8.27
N LEU A 64 -18.06 -9.38 -8.32
CA LEU A 64 -17.21 -9.46 -9.52
C LEU A 64 -17.81 -10.58 -10.37
#